data_AF-A0A1Y3MM23-F1
#
_entry.id   AF-A0A1Y3MM23-F1
#
_cell.length_a   1.000
_cell.length_b   1.000
_cell.length_c   1.000
_cell.angle_alpha   90.00
_cell.angle_beta   90.00
_cell.angle_gamma   90.00
#
_symmetry.space_group_name_H-M   'P 1'
#
loop_
_entity.id
_entity.type
_entity.pdbx_description
1 polymer ?
#
loop_
_entity_poly.entity_id
_entity_poly.type
_entity_poly.pdbx_seq_one_letter_code
_entity_poly.pdbx_strand_id
1 'polypeptide(L)' 'PPEPYNGIFESKVLSRAHAEIWNDKGKILIKDVGSSNGTFINGKRISEEGQSSASFELHTGDILEFGID' A
#
# COMPACT_ATOMS: atom_id res chain seq x y z
N PRO A 1 -6.83 -13.50 -10.98
CA PRO A 1 -6.71 -12.34 -11.91
C PRO A 1 -7.05 -11.07 -11.12
N PRO A 2 -6.66 -9.88 -11.63
CA PRO A 2 -7.18 -8.61 -11.14
C PRO A 2 -8.71 -8.61 -11.16
N GLU A 3 -9.35 -8.22 -10.06
CA GLU A 3 -10.80 -8.04 -9.97
C GLU A 3 -11.10 -6.71 -9.24
N PRO A 4 -12.26 -6.08 -9.45
CA PRO A 4 -12.54 -4.74 -8.91
C PRO A 4 -12.44 -4.60 -7.38
N TYR A 5 -12.50 -5.70 -6.63
CA TYR A 5 -12.63 -5.70 -5.16
C TYR A 5 -11.54 -6.49 -4.42
N ASN A 6 -10.49 -6.97 -5.12
CA ASN A 6 -9.50 -7.86 -4.51
C ASN A 6 -8.13 -7.23 -4.27
N GLY A 7 -7.91 -5.98 -4.70
CA GLY A 7 -6.62 -5.29 -4.53
C GLY A 7 -5.47 -5.92 -5.32
N ILE A 8 -5.77 -6.71 -6.35
CA ILE A 8 -4.77 -7.28 -7.26
C ILE A 8 -4.71 -6.42 -8.51
N PHE A 9 -3.50 -5.99 -8.87
CA PHE A 9 -3.26 -5.15 -10.04
C PHE A 9 -2.21 -5.82 -10.94
N GLU A 10 -2.44 -5.78 -12.25
CA GLU A 10 -1.45 -6.23 -13.23
C GLU A 10 -0.48 -5.08 -13.52
N SER A 11 0.64 -5.05 -12.80
CA SER A 11 1.66 -4.01 -12.95
C SER A 11 3.06 -4.57 -12.70
N LYS A 12 4.04 -4.06 -13.45
CA LYS A 12 5.45 -4.47 -13.33
C LYS A 12 6.18 -3.79 -12.16
N VAL A 13 5.65 -2.66 -11.70
CA VAL A 13 6.23 -1.87 -10.60
C VAL A 13 5.67 -2.29 -9.23
N LEU A 14 4.70 -3.21 -9.21
CA LEU A 14 4.15 -3.77 -7.99
C LEU A 14 4.81 -5.11 -7.63
N SER A 15 5.35 -5.18 -6.42
CA SER A 15 5.68 -6.44 -5.77
C SER A 15 4.46 -7.35 -5.63
N ARG A 16 4.67 -8.68 -5.63
CA ARG A 16 3.58 -9.67 -5.49
C ARG A 16 2.81 -9.51 -4.17
N ALA A 17 3.54 -9.23 -3.09
CA ALA A 17 3.01 -8.74 -1.83
C ALA A 17 3.56 -7.32 -1.65
N HIS A 18 2.70 -6.31 -1.81
CA HIS A 18 3.12 -4.92 -1.85
C HIS A 18 2.74 -4.18 -0.56
N ALA A 19 1.46 -4.26 -0.21
CA ALA A 19 0.92 -3.68 1.01
C ALA A 19 -0.24 -4.54 1.52
N GLU A 20 -0.49 -4.43 2.81
CA GLU A 20 -1.65 -4.99 3.49
C GLU A 20 -2.58 -3.86 3.91
N ILE A 21 -3.87 -4.02 3.66
CA ILE A 21 -4.92 -3.11 4.12
C ILE A 21 -5.93 -3.92 4.92
N TRP A 22 -6.27 -3.45 6.12
CA TRP A 22 -7.23 -4.14 6.98
C TRP A 22 -8.06 -3.15 7.80
N ASN A 23 -9.20 -3.63 8.30
CA ASN A 23 -9.98 -2.90 9.29
C ASN A 23 -9.57 -3.37 10.69
N ASP A 24 -9.22 -2.44 11.57
CA ASP A 24 -9.08 -2.67 13.00
C ASP A 24 -10.01 -1.73 13.76
N LYS A 25 -11.06 -2.28 14.38
CA LYS A 25 -12.03 -1.54 15.23
C LYS A 25 -12.61 -0.29 14.53
N GLY A 26 -12.92 -0.40 13.25
CA GLY A 26 -13.50 0.71 12.47
C GLY A 26 -12.47 1.64 11.83
N LYS A 27 -11.17 1.45 12.11
CA LYS A 27 -10.07 2.17 11.48
C LYS A 27 -9.55 1.36 10.31
N ILE A 28 -9.36 2.01 9.17
CA ILE A 28 -8.70 1.38 8.02
C ILE A 28 -7.20 1.63 8.18
N LEU A 29 -6.42 0.55 8.23
CA LEU A 29 -4.98 0.60 8.38
C LEU A 29 -4.32 0.08 7.10
N ILE A 30 -3.15 0.61 6.78
CA ILE A 30 -2.28 0.14 5.72
C ILE A 30 -0.86 -0.06 6.23
N LYS A 31 -0.17 -1.04 5.66
CA LYS A 31 1.24 -1.29 5.88
C LYS A 31 1.92 -1.72 4.58
N ASP A 32 3.03 -1.10 4.24
CA ASP A 32 3.94 -1.61 3.22
C ASP A 32 4.67 -2.84 3.77
N VAL A 33 4.70 -3.94 3.01
CA VAL A 33 5.28 -5.22 3.46
C VAL A 33 6.68 -5.48 2.92
N GLY A 34 7.43 -4.43 2.58
CA GLY A 34 8.76 -4.54 1.96
C GLY A 34 8.69 -4.50 0.45
N SER A 35 7.83 -3.63 -0.10
CA SER A 35 7.72 -3.45 -1.54
C SER A 35 9.00 -2.86 -2.13
N SER A 36 9.28 -3.20 -3.40
CA SER A 36 10.47 -2.70 -4.10
C SER A 36 10.34 -1.21 -4.43
N ASN A 37 9.20 -0.81 -5.00
CA ASN A 37 9.01 0.56 -5.48
C ASN A 37 8.24 1.44 -4.47
N GLY A 38 7.96 0.93 -3.27
CA GLY A 38 7.36 1.67 -2.17
C GLY A 38 5.85 1.90 -2.27
N THR A 39 5.26 2.09 -1.10
CA THR A 39 3.90 2.61 -0.92
C THR A 39 3.96 4.08 -0.47
N PHE A 40 3.02 4.90 -0.95
CA PHE A 40 2.93 6.31 -0.65
C PHE A 40 1.51 6.67 -0.20
N ILE A 41 1.42 7.57 0.78
CA ILE A 41 0.18 8.18 1.24
C ILE A 41 0.33 9.68 1.04
N ASN A 42 -0.56 10.28 0.24
CA ASN A 42 -0.54 11.70 -0.09
C ASN A 42 0.84 12.18 -0.58
N GLY A 43 1.45 11.41 -1.50
CA GLY A 43 2.78 11.69 -2.05
C GLY A 43 3.96 11.44 -1.10
N LYS A 44 3.73 11.00 0.14
CA LYS A 44 4.78 10.68 1.11
C LYS A 44 4.99 9.18 1.20
N ARG A 45 6.23 8.73 0.97
CA ARG A 45 6.63 7.34 1.15
C ARG A 45 6.55 6.91 2.61
N ILE A 46 6.01 5.72 2.87
CA ILE A 46 5.78 5.21 4.24
C ILE A 46 6.82 4.19 4.72
N SER A 47 7.67 3.67 3.83
CA SER A 47 8.78 2.77 4.14
C SER A 47 10.07 3.15 3.40
N GLU A 48 11.20 2.65 3.91
CA GLU A 48 12.43 2.54 3.14
C GLU A 48 12.32 1.43 2.08
N GLU A 49 13.24 1.43 1.11
CA GLU A 49 13.21 0.46 0.02
C GLU A 49 13.42 -0.97 0.50
N GLY A 50 12.51 -1.87 0.13
CA GLY A 50 12.57 -3.28 0.53
C GLY A 50 12.32 -3.51 2.03
N GLN A 51 11.90 -2.49 2.79
CA GLN A 51 11.61 -2.61 4.22
C GLN A 51 10.12 -2.45 4.50
N SER A 52 9.62 -3.18 5.50
CA SER A 52 8.24 -3.00 5.95
C SER A 52 8.05 -1.66 6.66
N SER A 53 6.89 -1.04 6.46
CA SER A 53 6.51 0.17 7.21
C SER A 53 5.92 -0.16 8.59
N ALA A 54 5.74 0.87 9.41
CA ALA A 54 4.73 0.83 10.48
C ALA A 54 3.31 0.82 9.87
N SER A 55 2.29 0.56 10.70
CA SER A 55 0.89 0.69 10.27
C SER A 55 0.46 2.16 10.26
N PHE A 56 -0.18 2.60 9.18
CA PHE A 56 -0.72 3.95 9.02
C PHE A 56 -2.25 3.89 8.94
N GLU A 57 -2.92 4.83 9.60
CA GLU A 57 -4.39 4.96 9.51
C GLU A 57 -4.78 5.78 8.29
N LEU A 58 -5.68 5.23 7.49
CA LEU A 58 -6.22 5.84 6.28
C LEU A 58 -7.54 6.54 6.59
N HIS A 59 -7.67 7.72 6.00
CA HIS A 59 -8.85 8.55 6.10
C HIS A 59 -9.48 8.74 4.72
N THR A 60 -10.78 9.06 4.72
CA THR A 60 -11.47 9.38 3.47
C THR A 60 -10.82 10.59 2.83
N GLY A 61 -10.44 10.46 1.55
CA GLY A 61 -9.75 11.50 0.79
C GLY A 61 -8.24 11.30 0.68
N ASP A 62 -7.64 10.37 1.43
CA ASP A 62 -6.24 10.02 1.25
C ASP A 62 -6.00 9.41 -0.14
N ILE A 63 -4.89 9.81 -0.76
CA ILE A 63 -4.43 9.26 -2.03
C ILE A 63 -3.37 8.20 -1.74
N LEU A 64 -3.65 6.97 -2.19
CA LEU A 64 -2.72 5.86 -2.12
C LEU A 64 -2.06 5.65 -3.48
N GLU A 65 -0.73 5.58 -3.46
CA GLU A 65 0.06 5.27 -4.65
C GLU A 65 0.97 4.08 -4.32
N PHE A 66 1.04 3.13 -5.26
CA PHE A 66 1.81 1.90 -5.10
C PHE A 66 2.78 1.76 -6.25
N GLY A 67 4.05 1.58 -5.93
CA GLY A 67 5.11 1.38 -6.90
C GLY A 67 5.23 2.49 -7.94
N ILE A 68 5.73 3.66 -7.51
CA ILE A 68 6.01 4.79 -8.40
C ILE A 68 7.39 4.55 -9.06
N ASP A 69 7.46 4.74 -10.38
CA ASP A 69 8.70 4.79 -11.18
C ASP A 69 8.94 6.25 -11.63
#